data_AF-W7QGP6-F1
#
_entry.id   AF-W7QGP6-F1
#
_cell.length_a   1.000
_cell.length_b   1.000
_cell.length_c   1.000
_cell.angle_alpha   90.00
_cell.angle_beta   90.00
_cell.angle_gamma   90.00
#
_symmetry.space_group_name_H-M   'P 1'
#
loop_
_entity.id
_entity.type
_entity.pdbx_description
1 polymer ?
#
loop_
_entity_poly.entity_id
_entity_poly.type
_entity_poly.pdbx_seq_one_letter_code
_entity_poly.pdbx_strand_id
1 'polypeptide(L)'
;MTGNPSRFNRIDNLFGYASLDECFAVYNSILAQIGLPPFTKATRIYYRQTPDSGRAEQVSDGAQITRLDLTTNLSVGKNNTMDYIKGLSTLRYRNMIGNLYANGMTADWQSPKGNNRLIYPCAYDKANELELHSLSKVKKKYGEDSEQYKYLVGIINYCREQGVVRLEQKVRSEQLRRMGARSWGLFEEALIRKLHDDFLNLDKRLQVNSMDIQTISEQLISEDIVTNTKAATTTAYYVYEWMNGKKFDFSKSQVKTHRARLRKIGIDIKNVCDHSKFSPVVVSNIREIKPTPLLVPAWYQRPKSQLIKLAV
;
A
#
# COMPACT_ATOMS: atom_id res chain seq x y z
N MET A 1 -15.31 -13.77 -12.80
CA MET A 1 -14.53 -14.61 -11.88
C MET A 1 -13.35 -13.79 -11.37
N THR A 2 -13.17 -13.68 -10.06
CA THR A 2 -11.98 -13.05 -9.44
C THR A 2 -11.15 -14.15 -8.80
N GLY A 3 -9.83 -14.12 -8.95
CA GLY A 3 -8.93 -15.13 -8.39
C GLY A 3 -7.70 -14.49 -7.78
N ASN A 4 -7.34 -14.90 -6.56
CA ASN A 4 -6.04 -14.58 -5.96
C ASN A 4 -5.18 -15.85 -6.06
N PRO A 5 -4.12 -15.86 -6.89
CA PRO A 5 -3.32 -17.07 -7.12
C PRO A 5 -2.60 -17.50 -5.84
N SER A 6 -2.28 -16.55 -4.96
CA SER A 6 -1.64 -16.83 -3.66
C SER A 6 -2.56 -17.55 -2.67
N ARG A 7 -3.89 -17.55 -2.89
CA ARG A 7 -4.88 -18.29 -2.08
C ARG A 7 -5.30 -19.62 -2.69
N PHE A 8 -4.85 -19.94 -3.90
CA PHE A 8 -5.26 -21.20 -4.53
C PHE A 8 -4.79 -22.39 -3.69
N ASN A 9 -5.73 -23.29 -3.35
CA ASN A 9 -5.53 -24.42 -2.42
C ASN A 9 -4.97 -24.03 -1.04
N ARG A 10 -5.23 -22.79 -0.58
CA ARG A 10 -4.75 -22.28 0.71
C ARG A 10 -5.85 -21.48 1.42
N ILE A 11 -5.78 -21.45 2.74
CA ILE A 11 -6.76 -20.73 3.57
C ILE A 11 -6.33 -19.29 3.90
N ASP A 12 -5.04 -18.98 3.75
CA ASP A 12 -4.46 -17.67 4.03
C ASP A 12 -3.75 -17.08 2.79
N ASN A 13 -3.29 -15.83 2.91
CA ASN A 13 -2.42 -15.17 1.95
C ASN A 13 -1.38 -14.27 2.64
N LEU A 14 -0.78 -14.73 3.73
CA LEU A 14 0.22 -13.93 4.44
C LEU A 14 1.41 -13.64 3.50
N PHE A 15 1.90 -14.64 2.80
CA PHE A 15 2.91 -14.53 1.75
C PHE A 15 2.37 -15.09 0.42
N GLY A 16 2.65 -14.36 -0.65
CA GLY A 16 2.25 -14.68 -2.02
C GLY A 16 3.43 -14.88 -2.95
N TYR A 17 3.16 -14.83 -4.25
CA TYR A 17 4.17 -14.91 -5.31
C TYR A 17 4.92 -13.59 -5.51
N ALA A 18 6.16 -13.68 -5.99
CA ALA A 18 7.06 -12.54 -6.14
C ALA A 18 7.11 -12.01 -7.58
N SER A 19 6.58 -12.76 -8.55
CA SER A 19 6.49 -12.35 -9.96
C SER A 19 5.12 -12.63 -10.57
N LEU A 20 4.85 -11.96 -11.69
CA LEU A 20 3.66 -12.22 -12.50
C LEU A 20 3.72 -13.60 -13.16
N ASP A 21 4.90 -14.05 -13.56
CA ASP A 21 5.09 -15.35 -14.20
C ASP A 21 4.66 -16.50 -13.27
N GLU A 22 4.99 -16.42 -11.98
CA GLU A 22 4.50 -17.38 -10.98
C GLU A 22 2.98 -17.33 -10.82
N CYS A 23 2.39 -16.13 -10.84
CA CYS A 23 0.94 -15.97 -10.76
C CYS A 23 0.23 -16.58 -11.97
N PHE A 24 0.73 -16.32 -13.19
CA PHE A 24 0.19 -16.87 -14.42
C PHE A 24 0.40 -18.38 -14.53
N ALA A 25 1.48 -18.93 -13.99
CA ALA A 25 1.67 -20.38 -13.90
C ALA A 25 0.54 -21.05 -13.10
N VAL A 26 0.11 -20.45 -11.99
CA VAL A 26 -1.04 -20.95 -11.22
C VAL A 26 -2.32 -20.90 -12.05
N TYR A 27 -2.61 -19.77 -12.69
CA TYR A 27 -3.80 -19.66 -13.55
C TYR A 27 -3.78 -20.69 -14.68
N ASN A 28 -2.65 -20.87 -15.33
CA ASN A 28 -2.51 -21.84 -16.42
C ASN A 28 -2.66 -23.28 -15.93
N SER A 29 -2.21 -23.60 -14.71
CA SER A 29 -2.46 -24.91 -14.10
C SER A 29 -3.96 -25.17 -13.88
N ILE A 30 -4.72 -24.15 -13.48
CA ILE A 30 -6.17 -24.23 -13.30
C ILE A 30 -6.86 -24.39 -14.66
N LEU A 31 -6.48 -23.58 -15.65
CA LEU A 31 -7.05 -23.65 -17.00
C LEU A 31 -6.84 -25.04 -17.62
N ALA A 32 -5.65 -25.62 -17.47
CA ALA A 32 -5.36 -26.97 -17.93
C ALA A 32 -6.27 -28.03 -17.27
N GLN A 33 -6.52 -27.92 -15.96
CA GLN A 33 -7.40 -28.86 -15.24
C GLN A 33 -8.85 -28.84 -15.74
N ILE A 34 -9.31 -27.72 -16.31
CA ILE A 34 -10.66 -27.56 -16.85
C ILE A 34 -10.71 -27.58 -18.38
N GLY A 35 -9.62 -27.97 -19.05
CA GLY A 35 -9.57 -28.10 -20.51
C GLY A 35 -9.63 -26.76 -21.28
N LEU A 36 -9.26 -25.64 -20.66
CA LEU A 36 -9.22 -24.33 -21.29
C LEU A 36 -7.79 -23.96 -21.74
N PRO A 37 -7.65 -23.16 -22.83
CA PRO A 37 -6.34 -22.74 -23.31
C PRO A 37 -5.61 -21.88 -22.25
N PRO A 38 -4.28 -22.01 -22.11
CA PRO A 38 -3.51 -21.22 -21.16
C PRO A 38 -3.45 -19.76 -21.57
N PHE A 39 -3.24 -18.89 -20.59
CA PHE A 39 -2.77 -17.53 -20.84
C PHE A 39 -1.34 -17.54 -21.40
N THR A 40 -1.09 -16.68 -22.37
CA THR A 40 0.22 -16.46 -22.99
C THR A 40 0.73 -15.06 -22.72
N LYS A 41 2.06 -14.90 -22.75
CA LYS A 41 2.68 -13.57 -22.79
C LYS A 41 2.32 -12.91 -24.11
N ALA A 42 1.93 -11.64 -24.05
CA ALA A 42 1.75 -10.80 -25.20
C ALA A 42 3.11 -10.53 -25.86
N THR A 43 3.13 -10.54 -27.19
CA THR A 43 4.30 -10.18 -27.99
C THR A 43 4.04 -8.92 -28.83
N ARG A 44 2.77 -8.58 -29.07
CA ARG A 44 2.39 -7.44 -29.90
C ARG A 44 1.16 -6.72 -29.34
N ILE A 45 1.08 -5.42 -29.64
CA ILE A 45 -0.10 -4.58 -29.40
C ILE A 45 -0.67 -4.20 -30.76
N TYR A 46 -1.98 -4.38 -30.92
CA TYR A 46 -2.77 -3.99 -32.08
C TYR A 46 -3.72 -2.86 -31.70
N TYR A 47 -4.09 -2.05 -32.68
CA TYR A 47 -5.11 -1.03 -32.54
C TYR A 47 -6.35 -1.47 -33.31
N ARG A 48 -7.49 -1.59 -32.62
CA ARG A 48 -8.76 -1.89 -33.27
C ARG A 48 -9.29 -0.64 -33.97
N GLN A 49 -9.88 -0.83 -35.14
CA GLN A 49 -10.74 0.18 -35.75
C GLN A 49 -11.93 0.41 -34.82
N THR A 50 -12.16 1.67 -34.47
CA THR A 50 -13.33 2.13 -33.73
C THR A 50 -14.20 2.99 -34.63
N PRO A 51 -15.52 3.12 -34.37
CA PRO A 51 -16.36 4.07 -35.08
C PRO A 51 -15.75 5.48 -35.08
N ASP A 52 -16.13 6.36 -36.03
CA ASP A 52 -15.49 7.67 -36.25
C ASP A 52 -15.39 8.60 -35.02
N SER A 53 -16.16 8.34 -33.95
CA SER A 53 -16.12 9.05 -32.66
C SER A 53 -15.54 8.25 -31.49
N GLY A 54 -15.11 7.01 -31.73
CA GLY A 54 -14.55 6.10 -30.74
C GLY A 54 -13.08 6.35 -30.45
N ARG A 55 -12.65 6.10 -29.21
CA ARG A 55 -11.22 6.12 -28.85
C ARG A 55 -10.56 4.84 -29.35
N ALA A 56 -9.43 4.97 -30.06
CA ALA A 56 -8.63 3.83 -30.48
C ALA A 56 -8.36 2.88 -29.31
N GLU A 57 -8.76 1.61 -29.47
CA GLU A 57 -8.60 0.58 -28.44
C GLU A 57 -7.37 -0.28 -28.72
N GLN A 58 -6.46 -0.34 -27.75
CA GLN A 58 -5.33 -1.25 -27.76
C GLN A 58 -5.77 -2.65 -27.31
N VAL A 59 -5.40 -3.65 -28.09
CA VAL A 59 -5.53 -5.08 -27.78
C VAL A 59 -4.20 -5.79 -27.97
N SER A 60 -3.99 -6.95 -27.35
CA SER A 60 -2.80 -7.77 -27.54
C SER A 60 -3.15 -9.20 -27.95
N ASP A 61 -2.14 -9.93 -28.41
CA ASP A 61 -2.17 -11.36 -28.67
C ASP A 61 -2.06 -12.23 -27.39
N GLY A 62 -1.68 -11.64 -26.25
CA GLY A 62 -1.57 -12.34 -24.97
C GLY A 62 -2.51 -11.83 -23.87
N ALA A 63 -2.24 -12.26 -22.64
CA ALA A 63 -3.09 -11.98 -21.49
C ALA A 63 -3.08 -10.50 -21.06
N GLN A 64 -4.26 -10.01 -20.68
CA GLN A 64 -4.50 -8.63 -20.27
C GLN A 64 -4.84 -8.56 -18.77
N ILE A 65 -4.02 -7.85 -17.99
CA ILE A 65 -4.19 -7.64 -16.55
C ILE A 65 -5.19 -6.50 -16.33
N THR A 66 -6.31 -6.79 -15.67
CA THR A 66 -7.34 -5.78 -15.36
C THR A 66 -7.26 -5.24 -13.93
N ARG A 67 -6.55 -5.95 -13.06
CA ARG A 67 -6.28 -5.55 -11.68
C ARG A 67 -5.02 -6.25 -11.18
N LEU A 68 -4.21 -5.53 -10.41
CA LEU A 68 -3.06 -6.06 -9.71
C LEU A 68 -3.08 -5.58 -8.26
N ASP A 69 -2.98 -6.51 -7.32
CA ASP A 69 -2.93 -6.21 -5.89
C ASP A 69 -1.50 -6.44 -5.39
N LEU A 70 -0.80 -5.36 -5.04
CA LEU A 70 0.56 -5.38 -4.53
C LEU A 70 0.52 -5.37 -3.01
N THR A 71 1.29 -6.24 -2.35
CA THR A 71 1.27 -6.34 -0.88
C THR A 71 2.67 -6.49 -0.32
N THR A 72 2.96 -5.75 0.74
CA THR A 72 4.14 -5.95 1.59
C THR A 72 3.69 -6.05 3.04
N ASN A 73 4.24 -7.00 3.78
CA ASN A 73 4.02 -7.09 5.23
C ASN A 73 5.23 -6.50 5.96
N LEU A 74 4.97 -5.59 6.88
CA LEU A 74 5.95 -5.07 7.81
C LEU A 74 5.69 -5.68 9.20
N SER A 75 6.77 -5.98 9.91
CA SER A 75 6.78 -6.25 11.35
C SER A 75 7.04 -4.93 12.05
N VAL A 76 6.10 -4.47 12.88
CA VAL A 76 6.25 -3.24 13.68
C VAL A 76 6.45 -3.53 15.16
N GLY A 77 6.49 -4.81 15.53
CA GLY A 77 6.55 -5.28 16.91
C GLY A 77 5.18 -5.37 17.54
N LYS A 78 5.06 -6.29 18.51
CA LYS A 78 3.84 -6.54 19.26
C LYS A 78 3.23 -5.25 19.83
N ASN A 79 1.91 -5.13 19.70
CA ASN A 79 1.08 -4.02 20.19
C ASN A 79 1.36 -2.64 19.55
N ASN A 80 2.15 -2.56 18.47
CA ASN A 80 2.46 -1.29 17.81
C ASN A 80 1.65 -1.04 16.52
N THR A 81 0.82 -2.00 16.07
CA THR A 81 0.13 -1.94 14.76
C THR A 81 -0.79 -0.74 14.65
N MET A 82 -1.63 -0.50 15.65
CA MET A 82 -2.59 0.60 15.67
C MET A 82 -1.90 1.97 15.68
N ASP A 83 -0.85 2.14 16.50
CA ASP A 83 -0.08 3.38 16.56
C ASP A 83 0.63 3.66 15.22
N TYR A 84 1.22 2.63 14.62
CA TYR A 84 1.87 2.74 13.32
C TYR A 84 0.88 3.12 12.21
N ILE A 85 -0.28 2.46 12.15
CA ILE A 85 -1.34 2.75 11.16
C ILE A 85 -1.91 4.16 11.38
N LYS A 86 -2.14 4.56 12.64
CA LYS A 86 -2.57 5.92 12.99
C LYS A 86 -1.55 6.94 12.52
N GLY A 87 -0.26 6.71 12.78
CA GLY A 87 0.84 7.52 12.26
C GLY A 87 0.76 7.66 10.74
N LEU A 88 0.77 6.54 10.01
CA LEU A 88 0.68 6.54 8.55
C LEU A 88 -0.53 7.33 8.03
N SER A 89 -1.69 7.21 8.68
CA SER A 89 -2.94 7.87 8.26
C SER A 89 -2.86 9.41 8.26
N THR A 90 -1.92 10.00 9.00
CA THR A 90 -1.67 11.45 9.00
C THR A 90 -1.09 11.94 7.67
N LEU A 91 -0.38 11.05 6.97
CA LEU A 91 0.37 11.38 5.79
C LEU A 91 -0.50 11.33 4.54
N ARG A 92 -0.13 12.15 3.56
CA ARG A 92 -0.65 12.03 2.20
C ARG A 92 0.17 11.06 1.38
N TYR A 93 -0.53 10.19 0.67
CA TYR A 93 0.01 9.46 -0.46
C TYR A 93 -0.41 10.14 -1.76
N ARG A 94 0.55 10.67 -2.53
CA ARG A 94 0.28 11.43 -3.77
C ARG A 94 -0.68 12.61 -3.49
N ASN A 95 -1.81 12.70 -4.18
CA ASN A 95 -2.86 13.69 -3.94
C ASN A 95 -3.96 13.18 -2.98
N MET A 96 -3.84 11.94 -2.51
CA MET A 96 -4.83 11.26 -1.69
C MET A 96 -4.66 11.62 -0.20
N ILE A 97 -5.78 11.65 0.52
CA ILE A 97 -5.87 11.96 1.95
C ILE A 97 -5.98 10.64 2.70
N GLY A 98 -5.16 10.48 3.74
CA GLY A 98 -5.25 9.34 4.64
C GLY A 98 -6.54 9.41 5.46
N ASN A 99 -7.22 8.28 5.56
CA ASN A 99 -8.47 8.09 6.25
C ASN A 99 -8.33 6.88 7.18
N LEU A 100 -8.28 7.15 8.49
CA LEU A 100 -8.22 6.14 9.52
C LEU A 100 -9.63 5.64 9.82
N TYR A 101 -9.82 4.33 9.83
CA TYR A 101 -11.12 3.73 10.11
C TYR A 101 -11.42 3.86 11.62
N ALA A 102 -12.70 3.82 11.98
CA ALA A 102 -13.15 4.06 13.36
C ALA A 102 -12.50 3.11 14.40
N ASN A 103 -12.16 1.88 13.99
CA ASN A 103 -11.50 0.90 14.86
C ASN A 103 -9.97 1.06 14.93
N GLY A 104 -9.37 1.99 14.16
CA GLY A 104 -7.93 2.22 14.10
C GLY A 104 -7.09 1.10 13.46
N MET A 105 -7.71 -0.01 13.03
CA MET A 105 -7.03 -1.20 12.51
C MET A 105 -6.71 -1.11 11.02
N THR A 106 -7.24 -0.09 10.33
CA THR A 106 -7.07 0.13 8.90
C THR A 106 -6.99 1.62 8.62
N ALA A 107 -6.06 2.00 7.75
CA ALA A 107 -6.07 3.30 7.08
C ALA A 107 -6.11 3.08 5.57
N ASP A 108 -6.89 3.88 4.86
CA ASP A 108 -6.81 3.96 3.41
C ASP A 108 -6.55 5.37 2.92
N TRP A 109 -6.15 5.48 1.66
CA TRP A 109 -5.93 6.77 1.02
C TRP A 109 -6.94 6.96 -0.09
N GLN A 110 -7.63 8.09 -0.05
CA GLN A 110 -8.71 8.40 -0.99
C GLN A 110 -8.49 9.76 -1.65
N SER A 111 -9.02 9.96 -2.85
CA SER A 111 -9.06 11.30 -3.43
C SER A 111 -9.86 12.25 -2.53
N PRO A 112 -9.71 13.59 -2.67
CA PRO A 112 -10.54 14.54 -1.93
C PRO A 112 -12.06 14.35 -2.11
N LYS A 113 -12.48 13.60 -3.14
CA LYS A 113 -13.89 13.24 -3.40
C LYS A 113 -14.26 11.86 -2.85
N GLY A 114 -13.44 11.24 -2.00
CA GLY A 114 -13.70 9.92 -1.42
C GLY A 114 -13.65 8.76 -2.41
N ASN A 115 -12.92 8.90 -3.52
CA ASN A 115 -12.82 7.84 -4.53
C ASN A 115 -11.38 7.39 -4.81
N ASN A 116 -11.29 6.18 -5.34
CA ASN A 116 -10.06 5.40 -5.51
C ASN A 116 -10.09 4.68 -6.87
N ARG A 117 -10.50 5.41 -7.92
CA ARG A 117 -10.75 4.90 -9.28
C ARG A 117 -9.53 4.26 -9.94
N LEU A 118 -8.34 4.80 -9.70
CA LEU A 118 -7.10 4.37 -10.34
C LEU A 118 -6.34 3.36 -9.47
N ILE A 119 -6.18 3.69 -8.19
CA ILE A 119 -5.43 2.91 -7.21
C ILE A 119 -6.18 3.01 -5.89
N TYR A 120 -6.22 1.90 -5.15
CA TYR A 120 -6.65 1.86 -3.75
C TYR A 120 -5.48 1.44 -2.86
N PRO A 121 -4.78 2.40 -2.23
CA PRO A 121 -3.78 2.14 -1.20
C PRO A 121 -4.45 1.97 0.17
N CYS A 122 -4.05 0.95 0.91
CA CYS A 122 -4.43 0.76 2.31
C CYS A 122 -3.31 0.15 3.13
N ALA A 123 -3.33 0.42 4.43
CA ALA A 123 -2.48 -0.19 5.45
C ALA A 123 -3.39 -0.76 6.53
N TYR A 124 -3.20 -2.00 6.94
CA TYR A 124 -4.07 -2.64 7.93
C TYR A 124 -3.36 -3.67 8.80
N ASP A 125 -3.90 -3.88 9.99
CA ASP A 125 -3.50 -4.95 10.90
C ASP A 125 -3.92 -6.31 10.30
N LYS A 126 -2.93 -7.12 9.93
CA LYS A 126 -3.17 -8.38 9.23
C LYS A 126 -3.75 -9.46 10.15
N ALA A 127 -3.46 -9.44 11.44
CA ALA A 127 -4.06 -10.38 12.38
C ALA A 127 -5.57 -10.11 12.51
N ASN A 128 -5.94 -8.85 12.73
CA ASN A 128 -7.34 -8.43 12.81
C ASN A 128 -8.11 -8.75 11.51
N GLU A 129 -7.50 -8.50 10.34
CA GLU A 129 -8.12 -8.84 9.04
C GLU A 129 -8.40 -10.35 8.90
N LEU A 130 -7.43 -11.20 9.27
CA LEU A 130 -7.57 -12.65 9.18
C LEU A 130 -8.66 -13.17 10.13
N GLU A 131 -8.77 -12.62 11.33
CA GLU A 131 -9.83 -12.98 12.27
C GLU A 131 -11.22 -12.63 11.75
N LEU A 132 -11.39 -11.39 11.32
CA LEU A 132 -12.69 -10.90 10.87
C LEU A 132 -13.17 -11.62 9.59
N HIS A 133 -12.27 -11.85 8.64
CA HIS A 133 -12.66 -12.26 7.28
C HIS A 133 -12.33 -13.70 6.90
N SER A 134 -11.39 -14.35 7.59
CA SER A 134 -10.94 -15.71 7.27
C SER A 134 -11.25 -16.72 8.37
N LEU A 135 -11.00 -16.40 9.64
CA LEU A 135 -11.15 -17.34 10.75
C LEU A 135 -12.59 -17.84 10.90
N SER A 136 -13.57 -16.92 10.85
CA SER A 136 -14.99 -17.26 10.91
C SER A 136 -15.44 -18.20 9.78
N LYS A 137 -14.89 -18.05 8.58
CA LYS A 137 -15.19 -18.91 7.42
C LYS A 137 -14.53 -20.28 7.54
N VAL A 138 -13.28 -20.33 8.00
CA VAL A 138 -12.55 -21.58 8.23
C VAL A 138 -13.21 -22.37 9.35
N LYS A 139 -13.59 -21.72 10.46
CA LYS A 139 -14.37 -22.34 11.56
C LYS A 139 -15.65 -22.98 11.03
N LYS A 140 -16.46 -22.24 10.27
CA LYS A 140 -17.72 -22.75 9.70
C LYS A 140 -17.52 -23.92 8.74
N LYS A 141 -16.41 -23.94 7.98
CA LYS A 141 -16.17 -24.96 6.95
C LYS A 141 -15.53 -26.24 7.49
N TYR A 142 -14.60 -26.14 8.44
CA TYR A 142 -13.78 -27.26 8.89
C TYR A 142 -13.95 -27.60 10.39
N GLY A 143 -14.54 -26.71 11.20
CA GLY A 143 -14.63 -26.87 12.66
C GLY A 143 -13.40 -26.32 13.40
N GLU A 144 -13.54 -26.07 14.71
CA GLU A 144 -12.47 -25.47 15.54
C GLU A 144 -11.32 -26.44 15.84
N ASP A 145 -11.60 -27.73 15.94
CA ASP A 145 -10.56 -28.74 16.21
C ASP A 145 -9.75 -29.14 14.96
N SER A 146 -10.11 -28.60 13.79
CA SER A 146 -9.46 -28.91 12.53
C SER A 146 -8.04 -28.35 12.42
N GLU A 147 -7.18 -29.07 11.70
CA GLU A 147 -5.82 -28.63 11.41
C GLU A 147 -5.79 -27.30 10.64
N GLN A 148 -6.78 -27.04 9.78
CA GLN A 148 -6.92 -25.79 9.06
C GLN A 148 -7.21 -24.62 10.00
N TYR A 149 -8.11 -24.82 10.97
CA TYR A 149 -8.41 -23.79 11.97
C TYR A 149 -7.20 -23.51 12.85
N LYS A 150 -6.57 -24.56 13.41
CA LYS A 150 -5.35 -24.45 14.23
C LYS A 150 -4.21 -23.76 13.48
N TYR A 151 -3.98 -24.12 12.21
CA TYR A 151 -2.98 -23.49 11.36
C TYR A 151 -3.25 -22.00 11.17
N LEU A 152 -4.50 -21.61 10.87
CA LEU A 152 -4.86 -20.20 10.70
C LEU A 152 -4.72 -19.42 12.01
N VAL A 153 -5.08 -20.01 13.16
CA VAL A 153 -4.84 -19.43 14.48
C VAL A 153 -3.34 -19.23 14.71
N GLY A 154 -2.49 -20.18 14.34
CA GLY A 154 -1.03 -20.05 14.37
C GLY A 154 -0.52 -18.86 13.56
N ILE A 155 -1.06 -18.65 12.36
CA ILE A 155 -0.76 -17.46 11.53
C ILE A 155 -1.21 -16.18 12.21
N ILE A 156 -2.41 -16.14 12.76
CA ILE A 156 -2.94 -14.95 13.45
C ILE A 156 -2.06 -14.60 14.65
N ASN A 157 -1.67 -15.59 15.45
CA ASN A 157 -0.80 -15.40 16.61
C ASN A 157 0.59 -14.92 16.18
N TYR A 158 1.14 -15.48 15.11
CA TYR A 158 2.39 -14.97 14.52
C TYR A 158 2.26 -13.51 14.10
N CYS A 159 1.17 -13.14 13.42
CA CYS A 159 0.91 -11.77 13.01
C CYS A 159 0.77 -10.81 14.19
N ARG A 160 0.14 -11.24 15.30
CA ARG A 160 0.03 -10.44 16.53
C ARG A 160 1.38 -10.24 17.19
N GLU A 161 2.16 -11.31 17.32
CA GLU A 161 3.45 -11.28 18.01
C GLU A 161 4.45 -10.39 17.26
N GLN A 162 4.45 -10.46 15.93
CA GLN A 162 5.29 -9.59 15.09
C GLN A 162 4.70 -8.19 14.90
N GLY A 163 3.43 -7.97 15.26
CA GLY A 163 2.71 -6.74 14.92
C GLY A 163 2.70 -6.51 13.41
N VAL A 164 1.99 -7.36 12.66
CA VAL A 164 2.02 -7.31 11.20
C VAL A 164 1.08 -6.25 10.65
N VAL A 165 1.66 -5.24 10.02
CA VAL A 165 0.94 -4.26 9.19
C VAL A 165 1.18 -4.58 7.73
N ARG A 166 0.09 -4.83 6.99
CA ARG A 166 0.17 -5.01 5.54
C ARG A 166 -0.09 -3.69 4.83
N LEU A 167 0.84 -3.28 3.99
CA LEU A 167 0.65 -2.22 3.00
C LEU A 167 0.22 -2.86 1.68
N GLU A 168 -0.98 -2.51 1.23
CA GLU A 168 -1.61 -3.07 0.03
C GLU A 168 -1.98 -1.96 -0.95
N GLN A 169 -1.76 -2.20 -2.24
CA GLN A 169 -2.22 -1.32 -3.32
C GLN A 169 -2.95 -2.12 -4.39
N LYS A 170 -4.23 -1.81 -4.57
CA LYS A 170 -5.05 -2.38 -5.65
C LYS A 170 -4.99 -1.44 -6.85
N VAL A 171 -4.19 -1.80 -7.85
CA VAL A 171 -4.01 -1.06 -9.10
C VAL A 171 -5.07 -1.52 -10.10
N ARG A 172 -5.92 -0.61 -10.56
CA ARG A 172 -7.05 -0.94 -11.46
C ARG A 172 -6.69 -0.76 -12.93
N SER A 173 -7.48 -1.39 -13.81
CA SER A 173 -7.29 -1.43 -15.27
C SER A 173 -6.91 -0.08 -15.90
N GLU A 174 -7.61 1.00 -15.55
CA GLU A 174 -7.31 2.34 -16.06
C GLU A 174 -5.89 2.81 -15.72
N GLN A 175 -5.42 2.54 -14.49
CA GLN A 175 -4.07 2.89 -14.08
C GLN A 175 -3.03 2.00 -14.76
N LEU A 176 -3.29 0.70 -14.86
CA LEU A 176 -2.42 -0.23 -15.59
C LEU A 176 -2.26 0.20 -17.05
N ARG A 177 -3.35 0.61 -17.72
CA ARG A 177 -3.29 1.15 -19.08
C ARG A 177 -2.45 2.41 -19.18
N ARG A 178 -2.61 3.37 -18.26
CA ARG A 178 -1.80 4.60 -18.22
C ARG A 178 -0.31 4.33 -18.02
N MET A 179 0.01 3.26 -17.31
CA MET A 179 1.37 2.82 -17.06
C MET A 179 1.93 1.93 -18.18
N GLY A 180 1.13 1.53 -19.17
CA GLY A 180 1.54 0.52 -20.15
C GLY A 180 1.70 -0.89 -19.55
N ALA A 181 1.22 -1.12 -18.33
CA ALA A 181 1.42 -2.35 -17.55
C ALA A 181 0.24 -3.34 -17.64
N ARG A 182 -0.48 -3.32 -18.78
CA ARG A 182 -1.69 -4.16 -18.97
C ARG A 182 -1.36 -5.49 -19.65
N SER A 183 -0.48 -5.48 -20.64
CA SER A 183 -0.13 -6.64 -21.45
C SER A 183 0.98 -7.44 -20.77
N TRP A 184 0.66 -8.58 -20.17
CA TRP A 184 1.69 -9.44 -19.57
C TRP A 184 2.71 -9.83 -20.63
N GLY A 185 4.01 -9.62 -20.38
CA GLY A 185 5.08 -9.87 -21.35
C GLY A 185 5.60 -8.64 -22.11
N LEU A 186 4.89 -7.50 -22.07
CA LEU A 186 5.27 -6.27 -22.78
C LEU A 186 5.58 -5.08 -21.85
N PHE A 187 5.77 -5.33 -20.56
CA PHE A 187 6.24 -4.31 -19.61
C PHE A 187 7.19 -4.91 -18.59
N GLU A 188 8.05 -4.07 -18.03
CA GLU A 188 8.97 -4.45 -16.96
C GLU A 188 8.28 -4.34 -15.58
N GLU A 189 8.36 -5.41 -14.78
CA GLU A 189 7.79 -5.42 -13.42
C GLU A 189 8.38 -4.32 -12.51
N ALA A 190 9.58 -3.81 -12.83
CA ALA A 190 10.21 -2.70 -12.12
C ALA A 190 9.30 -1.45 -12.05
N LEU A 191 8.48 -1.21 -13.06
CA LEU A 191 7.53 -0.09 -13.08
C LEU A 191 6.47 -0.21 -11.97
N ILE A 192 6.02 -1.43 -11.72
CA ILE A 192 5.04 -1.76 -10.68
C ILE A 192 5.72 -1.75 -9.30
N ARG A 193 6.95 -2.24 -9.19
CA ARG A 193 7.74 -2.21 -7.95
C ARG A 193 7.96 -0.77 -7.48
N LYS A 194 8.40 0.12 -8.38
CA LYS A 194 8.57 1.55 -8.09
C LYS A 194 7.29 2.21 -7.57
N LEU A 195 6.14 1.90 -8.18
CA LEU A 195 4.84 2.37 -7.69
C LEU A 195 4.55 1.93 -6.25
N HIS A 196 4.94 0.70 -5.89
CA HIS A 196 4.74 0.16 -4.56
C HIS A 196 5.74 0.76 -3.56
N ASP A 197 7.00 0.88 -3.94
CA ASP A 197 8.06 1.44 -3.10
C ASP A 197 7.73 2.89 -2.69
N ASP A 198 7.14 3.69 -3.59
CA ASP A 198 6.64 5.03 -3.26
C ASP A 198 5.64 5.03 -2.08
N PHE A 199 4.85 3.97 -1.93
CA PHE A 199 3.88 3.80 -0.86
C PHE A 199 4.50 3.20 0.39
N LEU A 200 5.44 2.27 0.24
CA LEU A 200 6.20 1.70 1.37
C LEU A 200 6.98 2.78 2.11
N ASN A 201 7.56 3.74 1.37
CA ASN A 201 8.34 4.84 1.93
C ASN A 201 7.50 5.96 2.58
N LEU A 202 6.21 5.74 2.88
CA LEU A 202 5.39 6.73 3.61
C LEU A 202 5.92 6.95 5.03
N ASP A 203 6.27 5.87 5.72
CA ASP A 203 6.76 5.86 7.10
C ASP A 203 8.07 6.64 7.30
N LYS A 204 8.94 6.70 6.28
CA LYS A 204 10.15 7.54 6.29
C LYS A 204 9.84 9.01 6.54
N ARG A 205 8.61 9.46 6.24
CA ARG A 205 8.14 10.81 6.53
C ARG A 205 7.55 10.98 7.94
N LEU A 206 7.28 9.89 8.67
CA LEU A 206 6.77 9.93 10.05
C LEU A 206 7.86 10.19 11.08
N GLN A 207 9.09 9.75 10.83
CA GLN A 207 10.25 9.91 11.73
C GLN A 207 10.60 11.38 12.06
N VAL A 208 9.86 12.31 11.45
CA VAL A 208 10.06 13.75 11.47
C VAL A 208 9.09 14.48 12.43
N ASN A 209 8.01 13.85 12.88
CA ASN A 209 6.85 14.59 13.40
C ASN A 209 6.87 14.93 14.91
N SER A 210 8.02 14.93 15.58
CA SER A 210 8.14 15.48 16.94
C SER A 210 9.15 16.63 16.96
N MET A 211 8.73 17.79 16.45
CA MET A 211 9.62 18.92 16.29
C MET A 211 9.03 20.23 16.81
N ASP A 212 9.80 20.88 17.68
CA ASP A 212 9.77 22.31 17.94
C ASP A 212 10.07 23.12 16.65
N ILE A 213 9.68 24.39 16.57
CA ILE A 213 9.91 25.28 15.42
C ILE A 213 11.40 25.35 15.04
N GLN A 214 12.29 25.35 16.04
CA GLN A 214 13.73 25.30 15.83
C GLN A 214 14.12 24.00 15.10
N THR A 215 13.63 22.87 15.59
CA THR A 215 13.91 21.56 14.98
C THR A 215 13.29 21.43 13.56
N ILE A 216 12.10 21.96 13.28
CA ILE A 216 11.54 21.96 11.91
C ILE A 216 12.44 22.75 10.96
N SER A 217 12.93 23.92 11.41
CA SER A 217 13.81 24.76 10.61
C SER A 217 15.16 24.08 10.35
N GLU A 218 15.74 23.47 11.39
CA GLU A 218 16.99 22.70 11.31
C GLU A 218 16.86 21.48 10.41
N GLN A 219 15.76 20.73 10.52
CA GLN A 219 15.56 19.55 9.68
C GLN A 219 15.44 19.89 8.21
N LEU A 220 14.68 20.95 7.88
CA LEU A 220 14.54 21.45 6.52
C LEU A 220 15.89 21.81 5.88
N ILE A 221 16.86 22.25 6.69
CA ILE A 221 18.23 22.51 6.25
C ILE A 221 19.01 21.19 6.15
N SER A 222 18.94 20.32 7.16
CA SER A 222 19.70 19.06 7.21
C SER A 222 19.34 18.06 6.11
N GLU A 223 18.09 18.08 5.63
CA GLU A 223 17.62 17.24 4.51
C GLU A 223 17.78 17.93 3.14
N ASP A 224 18.52 19.04 3.06
CA ASP A 224 18.74 19.84 1.85
C ASP A 224 17.42 20.26 1.14
N ILE A 225 16.34 20.44 1.90
CA ILE A 225 15.04 20.85 1.37
C ILE A 225 15.02 22.35 1.07
N VAL A 226 15.72 23.14 1.88
CA VAL A 226 15.94 24.58 1.71
C VAL A 226 17.38 24.93 2.05
N THR A 227 17.95 25.82 1.26
CA THR A 227 19.37 26.19 1.34
C THR A 227 19.67 27.34 2.29
N ASN A 228 18.66 28.04 2.79
CA ASN A 228 18.86 29.21 3.65
C ASN A 228 17.94 29.21 4.88
N THR A 229 18.48 29.69 5.98
CA THR A 229 17.82 29.73 7.30
C THR A 229 16.51 30.51 7.25
N LYS A 230 16.48 31.65 6.56
CA LYS A 230 15.28 32.49 6.44
C LYS A 230 14.10 31.76 5.79
N ALA A 231 14.36 30.95 4.77
CA ALA A 231 13.35 30.15 4.08
C ALA A 231 12.91 28.97 4.95
N ALA A 232 13.83 28.37 5.71
CA ALA A 232 13.51 27.33 6.68
C ALA A 232 12.60 27.87 7.79
N THR A 233 12.98 28.97 8.45
CA THR A 233 12.19 29.63 9.51
C THR A 233 10.82 30.08 9.00
N THR A 234 10.75 30.70 7.82
CA THR A 234 9.45 31.05 7.21
C THR A 234 8.59 29.81 6.99
N THR A 235 9.18 28.70 6.50
CA THR A 235 8.44 27.45 6.27
C THR A 235 7.96 26.81 7.58
N ALA A 236 8.77 26.84 8.64
CA ALA A 236 8.38 26.39 9.98
C ALA A 236 7.27 27.26 10.58
N TYR A 237 7.29 28.58 10.36
CA TYR A 237 6.25 29.49 10.81
C TYR A 237 4.87 29.16 10.20
N TYR A 238 4.80 28.69 8.95
CA TYR A 238 3.55 28.17 8.37
C TYR A 238 2.99 26.97 9.14
N VAL A 239 3.84 26.13 9.73
CA VAL A 239 3.41 25.01 10.59
C VAL A 239 2.83 25.55 11.89
N TYR A 240 3.51 26.50 12.53
CA TYR A 240 3.01 27.11 13.77
C TYR A 240 1.64 27.77 13.59
N GLU A 241 1.48 28.54 12.54
CA GLU A 241 0.20 29.18 12.20
C GLU A 241 -0.89 28.13 11.89
N TRP A 242 -0.54 27.07 11.16
CA TRP A 242 -1.43 25.93 10.91
C TRP A 242 -1.88 25.26 12.22
N MET A 243 -0.95 25.04 13.14
CA MET A 243 -1.21 24.46 14.46
C MET A 243 -2.14 25.32 15.29
N ASN A 244 -2.02 26.66 15.20
CA ASN A 244 -2.94 27.59 15.85
C ASN A 244 -4.28 27.74 15.11
N GLY A 245 -4.60 26.84 14.19
CA GLY A 245 -5.90 26.80 13.51
C GLY A 245 -6.02 27.70 12.28
N LYS A 246 -4.93 28.32 11.82
CA LYS A 246 -4.97 29.15 10.61
C LYS A 246 -5.27 28.31 9.37
N LYS A 247 -6.25 28.77 8.60
CA LYS A 247 -6.54 28.24 7.26
C LYS A 247 -5.77 29.02 6.21
N PHE A 248 -5.01 28.32 5.38
CA PHE A 248 -4.25 28.94 4.29
C PHE A 248 -5.02 28.93 2.97
N ASP A 249 -4.85 29.99 2.19
CA ASP A 249 -5.30 30.07 0.82
C ASP A 249 -4.32 29.34 -0.12
N PHE A 250 -4.67 28.11 -0.51
CA PHE A 250 -3.85 27.28 -1.39
C PHE A 250 -3.87 27.69 -2.87
N SER A 251 -4.51 28.81 -3.23
CA SER A 251 -4.35 29.40 -4.56
C SER A 251 -3.00 30.12 -4.69
N LYS A 252 -2.50 30.69 -3.58
CA LYS A 252 -1.25 31.48 -3.51
C LYS A 252 -0.01 30.63 -3.73
N SER A 253 0.89 31.11 -4.59
CA SER A 253 2.14 30.42 -4.94
C SER A 253 3.02 30.14 -3.73
N GLN A 254 3.17 31.10 -2.82
CA GLN A 254 3.97 30.95 -1.59
C GLN A 254 3.46 29.81 -0.71
N VAL A 255 2.15 29.73 -0.48
CA VAL A 255 1.52 28.65 0.31
C VAL A 255 1.78 27.29 -0.34
N LYS A 256 1.68 27.20 -1.68
CA LYS A 256 2.00 25.97 -2.43
C LYS A 256 3.47 25.56 -2.26
N THR A 257 4.40 26.52 -2.31
CA THR A 257 5.84 26.29 -2.12
C THR A 257 6.15 25.79 -0.72
N HIS A 258 5.67 26.46 0.33
CA HIS A 258 5.91 26.04 1.71
C HIS A 258 5.26 24.69 2.01
N ARG A 259 4.03 24.46 1.55
CA ARG A 259 3.40 23.14 1.63
C ARG A 259 4.22 22.07 0.93
N ALA A 260 4.75 22.33 -0.26
CA ALA A 260 5.55 21.34 -0.98
C ALA A 260 6.83 20.95 -0.22
N ARG A 261 7.50 21.91 0.43
CA ARG A 261 8.65 21.68 1.31
C ARG A 261 8.25 20.87 2.54
N LEU A 262 7.20 21.29 3.26
CA LEU A 262 6.69 20.63 4.46
C LEU A 262 6.27 19.17 4.19
N ARG A 263 5.72 18.89 3.01
CA ARG A 263 5.33 17.53 2.64
C ARG A 263 6.51 16.57 2.50
N LYS A 264 7.72 17.07 2.25
CA LYS A 264 8.93 16.24 2.21
C LYS A 264 9.26 15.72 3.61
N ILE A 265 9.06 16.55 4.63
CA ILE A 265 9.19 16.23 6.06
C ILE A 265 7.88 15.73 6.70
N GLY A 266 6.92 15.23 5.92
CA GLY A 266 5.71 14.60 6.47
C GLY A 266 4.61 15.52 7.01
N ILE A 267 4.77 16.85 6.94
CA ILE A 267 3.76 17.81 7.40
C ILE A 267 2.88 18.27 6.23
N ASP A 268 1.54 18.20 6.36
CA ASP A 268 0.62 18.74 5.37
C ASP A 268 -0.39 19.73 5.96
N ILE A 269 -0.03 21.01 5.91
CA ILE A 269 -0.81 22.16 6.37
C ILE A 269 -2.14 22.39 5.63
N LYS A 270 -2.47 21.57 4.61
CA LYS A 270 -3.79 21.61 3.94
C LYS A 270 -4.87 20.85 4.73
N ASN A 271 -4.48 19.89 5.56
CA ASN A 271 -5.42 19.15 6.38
C ASN A 271 -5.83 19.99 7.61
N VAL A 272 -6.92 19.63 8.28
CA VAL A 272 -7.22 20.19 9.61
C VAL A 272 -6.13 19.72 10.56
N CYS A 273 -5.59 20.64 11.37
CA CYS A 273 -4.63 20.28 12.41
C CYS A 273 -5.33 19.39 13.44
N ASP A 274 -4.83 18.17 13.62
CA ASP A 274 -5.33 17.21 14.59
C ASP A 274 -4.34 17.17 15.77
N HIS A 275 -4.63 17.94 16.82
CA HIS A 275 -3.77 18.04 18.01
C HIS A 275 -3.59 16.70 18.74
N SER A 276 -4.46 15.71 18.51
CA SER A 276 -4.29 14.35 19.03
C SER A 276 -3.23 13.53 18.26
N LYS A 277 -2.75 14.06 17.13
CA LYS A 277 -1.74 13.46 16.24
C LYS A 277 -0.49 14.34 16.08
N PHE A 278 -0.58 15.62 16.45
CA PHE A 278 0.49 16.62 16.34
C PHE A 278 0.57 17.39 17.67
N SER A 279 1.41 16.93 18.61
CA SER A 279 1.56 17.54 19.94
C SER A 279 2.82 18.41 20.01
N PRO A 280 2.73 19.72 20.33
CA PRO A 280 3.88 20.58 20.59
C PRO A 280 4.46 20.44 22.01
N VAL A 281 4.04 19.44 22.80
CA VAL A 281 4.63 19.17 24.12
C VAL A 281 5.38 17.86 24.05
N VAL A 282 6.69 17.93 24.34
CA VAL A 282 7.59 16.80 24.54
C VAL A 282 6.94 15.82 25.52
N VAL A 283 6.40 14.73 24.97
CA VAL A 283 6.13 13.53 25.74
C VAL A 283 7.38 12.68 25.62
N SER A 284 8.15 12.74 26.71
CA SER A 284 9.22 11.80 27.03
C SER A 284 8.76 10.36 26.76
N ASN A 285 9.63 9.62 26.06
CA ASN A 285 9.45 8.26 25.51
C ASN A 285 8.51 8.15 24.28
N ILE A 286 8.88 8.81 23.19
CA ILE A 286 8.49 8.33 21.85
C ILE A 286 9.17 6.96 21.66
N ARG A 287 8.42 5.87 21.84
CA ARG A 287 8.87 4.55 21.42
C ARG A 287 9.01 4.58 19.91
N GLU A 288 10.24 4.66 19.41
CA GLU A 288 10.49 4.64 17.98
C GLU A 288 10.06 3.27 17.43
N ILE A 289 8.98 3.24 16.65
CA ILE A 289 8.54 2.05 15.94
C ILE A 289 9.39 1.93 14.68
N LYS A 290 10.29 0.93 14.63
CA LYS A 290 11.11 0.63 13.45
C LYS A 290 10.49 -0.51 12.66
N PRO A 291 9.74 -0.23 11.58
CA PRO A 291 9.20 -1.28 10.73
C PRO A 291 10.33 -2.05 10.03
N THR A 292 10.25 -3.37 10.00
CA THR A 292 11.14 -4.23 9.22
C THR A 292 10.34 -5.13 8.29
N PRO A 293 10.91 -5.63 7.18
CA PRO A 293 10.26 -6.68 6.40
C PRO A 293 9.90 -7.89 7.28
N LEU A 294 8.68 -8.41 7.13
CA LEU A 294 8.25 -9.58 7.89
C LEU A 294 9.00 -10.83 7.43
N LEU A 295 9.66 -11.51 8.36
CA LEU A 295 10.32 -12.80 8.09
C LEU A 295 9.28 -13.89 7.84
N VAL A 296 9.64 -14.88 7.03
CA VAL A 296 8.77 -16.05 6.80
C VAL A 296 9.14 -17.12 7.80
N PRO A 297 8.23 -17.55 8.70
CA PRO A 297 8.56 -18.56 9.68
C PRO A 297 8.69 -19.93 9.01
N ALA A 298 9.56 -20.80 9.55
CA ALA A 298 9.93 -22.08 8.95
C ALA A 298 8.73 -23.03 8.74
N TRP A 299 7.72 -22.96 9.61
CA TRP A 299 6.51 -23.78 9.55
C TRP A 299 5.47 -23.26 8.53
N TYR A 300 5.67 -22.08 7.93
CA TYR A 300 4.68 -21.48 7.04
C TYR A 300 4.60 -22.21 5.70
N GLN A 301 3.36 -22.55 5.30
CA GLN A 301 3.11 -23.22 4.03
C GLN A 301 3.09 -22.21 2.88
N ARG A 302 4.24 -22.07 2.19
CA ARG A 302 4.36 -21.20 1.01
C ARG A 302 3.51 -21.69 -0.15
N PRO A 303 3.02 -20.77 -1.00
CA PRO A 303 2.32 -21.16 -2.22
C PRO A 303 3.31 -21.91 -3.13
N LYS A 304 2.89 -23.06 -3.66
CA LYS A 304 3.71 -23.90 -4.54
C LYS A 304 3.43 -23.52 -5.98
N SER A 305 4.47 -23.25 -6.79
CA SER A 305 4.30 -23.17 -8.24
C SER A 305 4.25 -24.59 -8.80
N GLN A 306 3.14 -24.95 -9.44
CA GLN A 306 3.10 -26.15 -10.28
C GLN A 306 3.48 -25.72 -11.69
N LEU A 307 4.76 -25.81 -12.03
CA LEU A 307 5.19 -25.71 -13.42
C LEU A 307 4.75 -27.00 -14.12
N ILE A 308 3.53 -27.02 -14.65
CA ILE A 308 3.13 -28.07 -15.58
C ILE A 308 3.97 -27.83 -16.84
N LYS A 309 4.88 -28.76 -17.15
CA LYS A 309 5.51 -28.81 -18.48
C LYS A 309 4.36 -29.04 -19.47
N LEU A 310 4.00 -28.01 -20.23
CA LEU A 310 3.14 -28.18 -21.39
C LEU A 310 3.89 -29.16 -22.31
N ALA A 311 3.33 -30.36 -22.48
CA ALA A 311 3.76 -31.23 -23.56
C ALA A 311 3.46 -30.46 -24.86
N VAL A 312 4.51 -30.10 -25.58
CA VAL A 312 4.44 -29.54 -26.94
C VAL A 312 3.99 -30.65 -27.88
#